data_AF-A0A953KFM3-F1
#
_entry.id   AF-A0A953KFM3-F1
#
_cell.length_a   1.000
_cell.length_b   1.000
_cell.length_c   1.000
_cell.angle_alpha   90.00
_cell.angle_beta   90.00
_cell.angle_gamma   90.00
#
_symmetry.space_group_name_H-M   'P 1'
#
loop_
_entity.id
_entity.type
_entity.pdbx_description
1 polymer ?
#
loop_
_entity_poly.entity_id
_entity_poly.type
_entity_poly.pdbx_seq_one_letter_code
_entity_poly.pdbx_strand_id
1 'polypeptide(L)'
;MKLRAISTYYLVAFALSAAVSAAADQAAVPLQKAQGENLSAAIGHFARSRSLIIAAINEFDQGLKLVNPDALMDAQAWRDSLAQRAKEIEHVLDPQPRASRGGVRYDADTRLLGEATKR
;
A
#
# COMPACT_ATOMS: atom_id res chain seq x y z
N MET A 1 -32.20 1.20 47.67
CA MET A 1 -31.76 0.59 46.38
C MET A 1 -30.39 1.15 46.03
N LYS A 2 -29.40 0.27 45.85
CA LYS A 2 -27.99 0.62 45.54
C LYS A 2 -27.83 0.71 44.02
N LEU A 3 -27.55 1.89 43.45
CA LEU A 3 -27.02 2.01 42.09
C LEU A 3 -25.49 1.98 42.17
N ARG A 4 -24.87 0.90 41.66
CA ARG A 4 -23.42 0.80 41.47
C ARG A 4 -23.10 0.82 39.98
N ALA A 5 -22.18 1.72 39.63
CA ALA A 5 -21.05 1.49 38.75
C ALA A 5 -21.32 0.89 37.36
N ILE A 6 -21.67 1.75 36.40
CA ILE A 6 -21.50 1.47 34.96
C ILE A 6 -20.97 2.74 34.30
N SER A 7 -19.77 3.20 34.67
CA SER A 7 -19.18 4.39 34.04
C SER A 7 -17.66 4.42 34.20
N THR A 8 -16.99 3.36 33.75
CA THR A 8 -15.51 3.34 33.80
C THR A 8 -14.86 2.55 32.64
N TYR A 9 -15.63 1.79 31.86
CA TYR A 9 -15.07 0.98 30.76
C TYR A 9 -14.93 1.73 29.42
N TYR A 10 -15.65 2.83 29.20
CA TYR A 10 -15.60 3.54 27.91
C TYR A 10 -14.39 4.47 27.76
N LEU A 11 -13.77 4.91 28.85
CA LEU A 11 -12.62 5.83 28.80
C LEU A 11 -11.29 5.14 28.45
N VAL A 12 -11.19 3.82 28.65
CA VAL A 12 -9.94 3.07 28.38
C VAL A 12 -9.85 2.66 26.90
N ALA A 13 -10.98 2.41 26.23
CA ALA A 13 -10.97 1.96 24.83
C ALA A 13 -10.57 3.08 23.85
N PHE A 14 -10.89 4.35 24.15
CA PHE A 14 -10.60 5.46 23.25
C PHE A 14 -9.12 5.93 23.31
N ALA A 15 -8.46 5.71 24.45
CA ALA A 15 -7.05 6.06 24.63
C ALA A 15 -6.09 5.09 23.92
N LEU A 16 -6.52 3.85 23.63
CA LEU A 16 -5.68 2.84 22.97
C LEU A 16 -5.61 3.02 21.45
N SER A 17 -6.62 3.64 20.84
CA SER A 17 -6.68 3.92 19.39
C SER A 17 -5.79 5.09 18.94
N ALA A 18 -5.40 6.00 19.83
CA ALA A 18 -4.53 7.13 19.50
C ALA A 18 -3.03 6.78 19.48
N ALA A 19 -2.62 5.71 20.18
CA ALA A 19 -1.21 5.33 20.29
C ALA A 19 -0.66 4.61 19.04
N VAL A 20 -1.52 4.09 18.16
CA VAL A 20 -1.08 3.37 16.95
C VAL A 20 -0.70 4.32 15.80
N SER A 21 -1.11 5.58 15.85
CA SER A 21 -0.84 6.53 14.76
C SER A 21 0.49 7.28 14.88
N ALA A 22 1.22 7.13 15.99
CA ALA A 22 2.46 7.87 16.28
C ALA A 22 3.75 7.17 15.80
N ALA A 23 3.66 5.96 15.24
CA ALA A 23 4.83 5.18 14.82
C ALA A 23 5.27 5.40 13.35
N ALA A 24 4.62 6.32 12.61
CA ALA A 24 4.77 6.42 11.16
C ALA A 24 5.68 7.56 10.66
N ASP A 25 6.55 8.13 11.51
CA ASP A 25 7.44 9.23 11.12
C ASP A 25 8.93 8.83 11.14
N GLN A 26 9.22 7.57 10.83
CA GLN A 26 10.57 7.15 10.48
C GLN A 26 10.79 7.55 9.01
N ALA A 27 11.70 8.49 8.77
CA ALA A 27 12.05 8.97 7.43
C ALA A 27 12.27 7.78 6.48
N ALA A 28 11.28 7.53 5.61
CA ALA A 28 11.29 6.39 4.73
C ALA A 28 12.51 6.47 3.80
N VAL A 29 13.38 5.47 3.86
CA VAL A 29 14.50 5.35 2.93
C VAL A 29 13.92 5.05 1.55
N PRO A 30 14.21 5.86 0.51
CA PRO A 30 13.70 5.59 -0.82
C PRO A 30 14.17 4.20 -1.27
N LEU A 31 13.29 3.44 -1.93
CA LEU A 31 13.56 2.05 -2.36
C LEU A 31 14.91 1.89 -3.06
N GLN A 32 15.32 2.89 -3.85
CA GLN A 32 16.58 2.88 -4.60
C GLN A 32 17.83 2.92 -3.70
N LYS A 33 17.68 3.31 -2.42
CA LYS A 33 18.76 3.39 -1.42
C LYS A 33 18.67 2.28 -0.37
N ALA A 34 17.60 1.47 -0.37
CA ALA A 34 17.49 0.32 0.51
C ALA A 34 18.42 -0.80 0.03
N GLN A 35 19.18 -1.42 0.93
CA GLN A 35 20.15 -2.48 0.61
C GLN A 35 19.87 -3.74 1.43
N GLY A 36 20.24 -4.90 0.87
CA GLY A 36 20.22 -6.20 1.56
C GLY A 36 18.83 -6.59 2.07
N GLU A 37 18.76 -6.93 3.35
CA GLU A 37 17.56 -7.45 4.03
C GLU A 37 16.39 -6.45 4.07
N ASN A 38 16.68 -5.15 4.20
CA ASN A 38 15.63 -4.13 4.22
C ASN A 38 14.93 -4.00 2.87
N LEU A 39 15.66 -4.20 1.77
CA LEU A 39 15.09 -4.19 0.42
C LEU A 39 14.20 -5.42 0.20
N SER A 40 14.66 -6.62 0.58
CA SER A 40 13.87 -7.85 0.42
C SER A 40 12.60 -7.83 1.29
N ALA A 41 12.70 -7.33 2.52
CA ALA A 41 11.55 -7.14 3.41
C ALA A 41 10.54 -6.15 2.80
N ALA A 42 11.01 -4.99 2.32
CA ALA A 42 10.15 -3.99 1.67
C ALA A 42 9.43 -4.58 0.44
N ILE A 43 10.15 -5.28 -0.44
CA ILE A 43 9.57 -5.97 -1.60
C ILE A 43 8.49 -6.96 -1.16
N GLY A 44 8.75 -7.76 -0.12
CA GLY A 44 7.77 -8.68 0.43
C GLY A 44 6.49 -7.99 0.91
N HIS A 45 6.61 -6.85 1.60
CA HIS A 45 5.46 -6.05 2.03
C HIS A 45 4.67 -5.48 0.86
N PHE A 46 5.34 -4.96 -0.17
CA PHE A 46 4.67 -4.46 -1.37
C PHE A 46 3.96 -5.57 -2.15
N ALA A 47 4.61 -6.72 -2.33
CA ALA A 47 4.02 -7.89 -2.99
C ALA A 47 2.79 -8.40 -2.25
N ARG A 48 2.85 -8.45 -0.91
CA ARG A 48 1.72 -8.82 -0.06
C ARG A 48 0.59 -7.78 -0.11
N SER A 49 0.90 -6.50 -0.15
CA SER A 49 -0.12 -5.45 -0.29
C SER A 49 -0.89 -5.61 -1.61
N ARG A 50 -0.19 -5.87 -2.71
CA ARG A 50 -0.82 -6.15 -4.02
C ARG A 50 -1.75 -7.37 -3.96
N SER A 51 -1.31 -8.47 -3.34
CA SER A 51 -2.14 -9.67 -3.23
C SER A 51 -3.39 -9.45 -2.39
N LEU A 52 -3.30 -8.67 -1.30
CA LEU A 52 -4.43 -8.30 -0.47
C LEU A 52 -5.46 -7.44 -1.22
N ILE A 53 -5.02 -6.51 -2.08
CA ILE A 53 -5.93 -5.72 -2.91
C ILE A 53 -6.71 -6.62 -3.88
N ILE A 54 -6.02 -7.55 -4.54
CA ILE A 54 -6.66 -8.51 -5.46
C ILE A 54 -7.67 -9.38 -4.70
N ALA A 55 -7.31 -9.85 -3.51
CA ALA A 55 -8.23 -10.62 -2.66
C ALA A 55 -9.46 -9.80 -2.26
N ALA A 56 -9.29 -8.51 -1.92
CA ALA A 56 -10.39 -7.62 -1.59
C ALA A 56 -11.36 -7.40 -2.77
N ILE A 57 -10.84 -7.25 -3.99
CA ILE A 57 -11.68 -7.16 -5.20
C ILE A 57 -12.46 -8.46 -5.38
N ASN A 58 -11.80 -9.62 -5.28
CA ASN A 58 -12.46 -10.92 -5.44
C ASN A 58 -13.57 -11.15 -4.42
N GLU A 59 -13.35 -10.75 -3.17
CA GLU A 59 -14.36 -10.88 -2.10
C GLU A 59 -15.53 -9.94 -2.33
N PHE A 60 -15.25 -8.69 -2.74
CA PHE A 60 -16.29 -7.74 -3.13
C PHE A 60 -17.14 -8.27 -4.29
N ASP A 61 -16.53 -8.91 -5.28
CA ASP A 61 -17.23 -9.54 -6.40
C ASP A 61 -18.14 -10.70 -5.96
N GLN A 62 -17.78 -11.44 -4.90
CA GLN A 62 -18.70 -12.41 -4.30
C GLN A 62 -19.88 -11.69 -3.65
N GLY A 63 -19.64 -10.58 -2.94
CA GLY A 63 -20.69 -9.74 -2.36
C GLY A 63 -21.68 -9.21 -3.40
N LEU A 64 -21.18 -8.75 -4.56
CA LEU A 64 -22.01 -8.25 -5.66
C LEU A 64 -22.98 -9.30 -6.22
N LYS A 65 -22.66 -10.59 -6.12
CA LYS A 65 -23.57 -11.67 -6.54
C LYS A 65 -24.76 -11.83 -5.60
N LEU A 66 -24.65 -11.33 -4.37
CA LEU A 66 -25.67 -11.45 -3.34
C LEU A 66 -26.55 -10.20 -3.28
N VAL A 67 -25.93 -9.01 -3.34
CA VAL A 67 -26.63 -7.72 -3.18
C VAL A 67 -25.98 -6.67 -4.09
N ASN A 68 -26.80 -5.84 -4.74
CA ASN A 68 -26.32 -4.68 -5.47
C ASN A 68 -26.12 -3.47 -4.51
N PRO A 69 -24.88 -2.95 -4.35
CA PRO A 69 -24.58 -1.82 -3.48
C PRO A 69 -24.71 -0.44 -4.17
N ASP A 70 -25.21 -0.35 -5.41
CA ASP A 70 -25.26 0.89 -6.20
C ASP A 70 -26.01 2.05 -5.49
N ALA A 71 -26.92 1.73 -4.57
CA ALA A 71 -27.60 2.74 -3.75
C ALA A 71 -26.69 3.40 -2.69
N LEU A 72 -25.54 2.80 -2.38
CA LEU A 72 -24.61 3.20 -1.33
C LEU A 72 -23.23 3.58 -1.87
N MET A 73 -22.78 2.96 -2.96
CA MET A 73 -21.51 3.29 -3.62
C MET A 73 -21.53 2.89 -5.09
N ASP A 74 -20.71 3.56 -5.90
CA ASP A 74 -20.41 3.11 -7.25
C ASP A 74 -19.43 1.93 -7.18
N ALA A 75 -19.97 0.71 -7.33
CA ALA A 75 -19.20 -0.52 -7.27
C ALA A 75 -18.09 -0.57 -8.34
N GLN A 76 -18.35 -0.03 -9.52
CA GLN A 76 -17.40 -0.05 -10.62
C GLN A 76 -16.25 0.91 -10.35
N ALA A 77 -16.55 2.16 -9.95
CA ALA A 77 -15.52 3.14 -9.60
C ALA A 77 -14.63 2.66 -8.44
N TRP A 78 -15.22 1.99 -7.44
CA TRP A 78 -14.46 1.40 -6.35
C TRP A 78 -13.51 0.30 -6.83
N ARG A 79 -14.00 -0.65 -7.65
CA ARG A 79 -13.16 -1.72 -8.23
C ARG A 79 -12.03 -1.15 -9.08
N ASP A 80 -12.32 -0.18 -9.93
CA ASP A 80 -11.33 0.46 -10.79
C ASP A 80 -10.25 1.18 -9.97
N SER A 81 -10.64 1.84 -8.87
CA SER A 81 -9.69 2.47 -7.96
C SER A 81 -8.71 1.46 -7.34
N LEU A 82 -9.21 0.30 -6.88
CA LEU A 82 -8.36 -0.75 -6.30
C LEU A 82 -7.47 -1.43 -7.35
N ALA A 83 -8.01 -1.71 -8.53
CA ALA A 83 -7.23 -2.26 -9.64
C ALA A 83 -6.08 -1.31 -10.02
N GLN A 84 -6.35 -0.01 -10.06
CA GLN A 84 -5.33 1.02 -10.30
C GLN A 84 -4.27 1.05 -9.18
N ARG A 85 -4.65 0.95 -7.90
CA ARG A 85 -3.68 0.86 -6.79
C ARG A 85 -2.82 -0.41 -6.85
N ALA A 86 -3.40 -1.56 -7.20
CA ALA A 86 -2.63 -2.79 -7.39
C ALA A 86 -1.59 -2.63 -8.51
N LYS A 87 -1.97 -1.96 -9.61
CA LYS A 87 -1.07 -1.63 -10.71
C LYS A 87 0.04 -0.67 -10.29
N GLU A 88 -0.27 0.36 -9.51
CA GLU A 88 0.75 1.29 -8.99
C GLU A 88 1.80 0.56 -8.12
N ILE A 89 1.37 -0.38 -7.28
CA ILE A 89 2.28 -1.22 -6.49
C ILE A 89 3.14 -2.12 -7.38
N GLU A 90 2.57 -2.63 -8.48
CA GLU A 90 3.32 -3.44 -9.44
C GLU A 90 4.47 -2.66 -10.07
N HIS A 91 4.30 -1.35 -10.34
CA HIS A 91 5.39 -0.51 -10.86
C HIS A 91 6.50 -0.27 -9.82
N VAL A 92 6.20 -0.42 -8.52
CA VAL A 92 7.20 -0.39 -7.44
C VAL A 92 7.98 -1.69 -7.38
N LEU A 93 7.29 -2.82 -7.60
CA LEU A 93 7.88 -4.17 -7.55
C LEU A 93 8.71 -4.50 -8.78
N ASP A 94 8.17 -4.19 -9.96
CA ASP A 94 8.82 -4.38 -11.25
C ASP A 94 8.82 -3.04 -12.00
N PRO A 95 9.78 -2.16 -11.71
CA PRO A 95 9.94 -0.90 -12.42
C PRO A 95 10.41 -1.21 -13.84
N GLN A 96 9.45 -1.38 -14.75
CA GLN A 96 9.72 -1.44 -16.17
C GLN A 96 10.43 -0.15 -16.61
N PRO A 97 11.48 -0.23 -17.45
CA PRO A 97 12.10 0.96 -18.01
C PRO A 97 11.02 1.82 -18.67
N ARG A 98 10.99 3.12 -18.35
CA ARG A 98 10.04 4.05 -18.96
C ARG A 98 10.30 4.09 -20.48
N ALA A 99 9.60 3.25 -21.23
CA ALA A 99 9.45 3.45 -22.65
C ALA A 99 8.66 4.75 -22.81
N SER A 100 9.34 5.82 -23.24
CA SER A 100 8.60 7.02 -23.65
C SER A 100 7.61 6.64 -24.76
N ARG A 101 6.54 7.41 -24.94
CA ARG A 101 5.55 7.18 -26.02
C ARG A 101 6.17 7.06 -27.43
N GLY A 102 7.45 7.42 -27.61
CA GLY A 102 8.22 7.24 -28.85
C GLY A 102 9.14 6.01 -28.90
N GLY A 103 9.05 5.06 -27.97
CA GLY A 103 9.86 3.83 -27.98
C GLY A 103 11.34 4.04 -27.62
N VAL A 104 11.71 5.21 -27.10
CA VAL A 104 13.09 5.47 -26.68
C VAL A 104 13.33 4.79 -25.33
N ARG A 105 14.18 3.77 -25.37
CA ARG A 105 14.71 3.08 -24.19
C ARG A 105 15.85 3.92 -23.62
N TYR A 106 15.68 4.41 -22.40
CA TYR A 106 16.75 5.11 -21.67
C TYR A 106 17.55 4.07 -20.89
N ASP A 107 18.71 3.67 -21.42
CA ASP A 107 19.70 2.93 -20.62
C ASP A 107 20.51 3.94 -19.79
N ALA A 108 20.85 3.59 -18.55
CA ALA A 108 21.66 4.44 -17.69
C ALA A 108 23.06 4.62 -18.29
N ASP A 109 23.50 5.86 -18.50
CA ASP A 109 24.82 6.16 -19.04
C ASP A 109 25.91 5.68 -18.06
N THR A 110 26.69 4.69 -18.48
CA THR A 110 27.74 4.06 -17.69
C THR A 110 28.84 5.04 -17.28
N ARG A 111 28.97 6.19 -17.96
CA ARG A 111 29.92 7.25 -17.60
C ARG A 111 29.51 8.04 -16.36
N LEU A 112 28.21 8.11 -16.07
CA LEU A 112 27.67 8.80 -14.89
C LEU A 112 27.58 7.88 -13.66
N LEU A 113 27.76 6.57 -13.82
CA LEU A 113 27.75 5.59 -12.74
C LEU A 113 29.07 5.55 -11.93
N GLY A 114 30.14 6.17 -12.44
CA GLY A 114 31.45 6.19 -11.79
C GLY A 114 31.50 6.99 -10.48
N GLU A 115 30.66 8.03 -10.34
CA GLU A 115 30.60 8.84 -9.11
C GLU A 115 29.85 8.14 -7.97
N ALA A 116 28.94 7.21 -8.28
CA ALA A 116 28.23 6.42 -7.28
C ALA A 116 29.07 5.27 -6.69
N THR A 117 30.19 4.91 -7.33
CA THR A 117 31.00 3.71 -7.00
C THR A 117 32.29 4.04 -6.24
N LYS A 118 32.58 5.32 -5.94
CA LYS A 118 33.68 5.70 -5.03
C LYS A 118 33.17 5.78 -3.59
N ARG A 119 33.16 4.65 -2.89
CA ARG A 119 33.39 4.57 -1.44
C ARG A 119 34.24 3.36 -1.13
#